data_AF-E6SU22-F1
#
_entry.id   AF-E6SU22-F1
#
_cell.length_a   1.000
_cell.length_b   1.000
_cell.length_c   1.000
_cell.angle_alpha   90.00
_cell.angle_beta   90.00
_cell.angle_gamma   90.00
#
_symmetry.space_group_name_H-M   'P 1'
#
loop_
_entity.id
_entity.type
_entity.pdbx_description
1 polymer ?
#
loop_
_entity_poly.entity_id
_entity_poly.type
_entity_poly.pdbx_seq_one_letter_code
_entity_poly.pdbx_strand_id
1 'polypeptide(L)'
;MRKTIISYMVMAALLWGCQIRKENGMQIEKQGSFTVGGTVMTDSLGRTYHGDHAYVFYQQPMKARKYPLVFAHGVGQFSKTWETTPDGREGFQNIFLRRGFSTYLVDQPRRGNAGRSTEPATLYPVFDEEEWFTRFRVGIYPDYFEGVQFSRDKEALNQYFRQMTPNIGSVDFEVYSDAYAALFDKIGSAIFVTHSQGGPVGWQTLLKTDNIKAVVSYEPGGGIPFPEGQVPEEGRILTLSKKMEGIEVPMSDFMKYTKIPIIVYYGDNLPETDERPELYEWTRRLHLMRKWAKMLNELGGDVTVIHLPEAGLYGNTHFPMSDLNNMKVADLLSKWLHEKKLD
;
A
#
# COMPACT_ATOMS: atom_id res chain seq x y z
N MET A 1 49.33 -26.78 43.70
CA MET A 1 48.53 -25.56 43.93
C MET A 1 48.52 -24.54 42.79
N ARG A 2 49.56 -24.41 41.94
CA ARG A 2 49.56 -23.42 40.84
C ARG A 2 48.86 -23.84 39.53
N LYS A 3 48.67 -25.13 39.27
CA LYS A 3 48.01 -25.61 38.03
C LYS A 3 46.47 -25.59 38.10
N THR A 4 45.90 -25.72 39.30
CA THR A 4 44.44 -25.77 39.49
C THR A 4 43.79 -24.38 39.38
N ILE A 5 44.51 -23.31 39.71
CA ILE A 5 43.99 -21.93 39.69
C ILE A 5 43.87 -21.40 38.24
N ILE A 6 44.74 -21.84 37.33
CA ILE A 6 44.71 -21.41 35.92
C ILE A 6 43.51 -22.00 35.18
N SER A 7 43.08 -23.23 35.52
CA SER A 7 41.91 -23.85 34.89
C SER A 7 40.59 -23.17 35.27
N TYR A 8 40.47 -22.58 36.46
CA TYR A 8 39.26 -21.83 36.85
C TYR A 8 39.18 -20.44 36.23
N MET A 9 40.31 -19.75 35.99
CA MET A 9 40.31 -18.44 35.31
C MET A 9 39.97 -18.54 33.82
N VAL A 10 40.36 -19.63 33.14
CA VAL A 10 40.01 -19.84 31.72
C VAL A 10 38.53 -20.20 31.55
N MET A 11 37.93 -20.92 32.51
CA MET A 11 36.50 -21.26 32.48
C MET A 11 35.60 -20.04 32.78
N ALA A 12 36.05 -19.11 33.63
CA ALA A 12 35.34 -17.85 33.87
C ALA A 12 35.42 -16.88 32.67
N ALA A 13 36.54 -16.87 31.93
CA ALA A 13 36.68 -16.06 30.72
C ALA A 13 35.85 -16.61 29.53
N LEU A 14 35.62 -17.93 29.46
CA LEU A 14 34.77 -18.55 28.44
C LEU A 14 33.26 -18.35 28.71
N LEU A 15 32.86 -18.11 29.96
CA LEU A 15 31.46 -17.82 30.32
C LEU A 15 31.07 -16.34 30.14
N TRP A 16 32.04 -15.44 29.93
CA TRP A 16 31.78 -14.03 29.65
C TRP A 16 31.69 -13.72 28.14
N GLY A 17 32.09 -14.66 27.28
CA GLY A 17 31.98 -14.54 25.82
C GLY A 17 30.59 -14.86 25.24
N CYS A 18 29.68 -15.41 26.04
CA CYS A 18 28.27 -15.61 25.67
C CYS A 18 27.38 -14.51 26.27
N GLN A 19 27.81 -13.25 26.19
CA GLN A 19 26.83 -12.18 26.12
C GLN A 19 26.23 -12.28 24.73
N ILE A 20 25.17 -13.10 24.60
CA ILE A 20 24.27 -13.11 23.46
C ILE A 20 24.02 -11.64 23.18
N ARG A 21 24.58 -11.11 22.07
CA ARG A 21 24.02 -9.90 21.48
C ARG A 21 22.54 -10.20 21.43
N LYS A 22 21.72 -9.44 22.15
CA LYS A 22 20.28 -9.40 21.87
C LYS A 22 20.21 -9.00 20.41
N GLU A 23 20.22 -10.00 19.53
CA GLU A 23 20.06 -9.77 18.12
C GLU A 23 18.68 -9.17 18.01
N ASN A 24 18.61 -7.96 17.46
CA ASN A 24 17.35 -7.34 17.02
C ASN A 24 16.76 -8.11 15.82
N GLY A 25 16.92 -9.44 15.81
CA GLY A 25 16.42 -10.36 14.80
C GLY A 25 14.91 -10.41 14.85
N MET A 26 14.31 -10.51 13.68
CA MET A 26 12.86 -10.59 13.52
C MET A 26 12.41 -12.03 13.78
N GLN A 27 11.64 -12.25 14.85
CA GLN A 27 11.12 -13.58 15.18
C GLN A 27 9.82 -13.85 14.43
N ILE A 28 9.89 -14.76 13.47
CA ILE A 28 8.77 -15.12 12.59
C ILE A 28 8.24 -16.49 13.02
N GLU A 29 6.97 -16.55 13.41
CA GLU A 29 6.30 -17.78 13.77
C GLU A 29 5.95 -18.60 12.52
N LYS A 30 5.43 -17.94 11.49
CA LYS A 30 5.06 -18.54 10.21
C LYS A 30 5.33 -17.57 9.07
N GLN A 31 5.75 -18.12 7.94
CA GLN A 31 5.78 -17.38 6.68
C GLN A 31 5.56 -18.32 5.52
N GLY A 32 5.13 -17.76 4.40
CA GLY A 32 4.99 -18.49 3.15
C GLY A 32 4.31 -17.66 2.10
N SER A 33 3.90 -18.31 1.02
CA SER A 33 3.15 -17.67 -0.05
C SER A 33 2.07 -18.59 -0.59
N PHE A 34 1.04 -18.00 -1.17
CA PHE A 34 -0.03 -18.70 -1.88
C PHE A 34 -0.66 -17.79 -2.93
N THR A 35 -1.39 -18.38 -3.88
CA THR A 35 -2.27 -17.66 -4.79
C THR A 35 -3.70 -17.68 -4.28
N VAL A 36 -4.50 -16.65 -4.59
CA VAL A 36 -5.89 -16.54 -4.13
C VAL A 36 -6.77 -15.83 -5.15
N GLY A 37 -8.06 -16.20 -5.18
CA GLY A 37 -8.99 -15.73 -6.22
C GLY A 37 -8.66 -16.30 -7.60
N GLY A 38 -8.99 -15.53 -8.62
CA GLY A 38 -8.81 -15.89 -10.02
C GLY A 38 -9.94 -16.75 -10.59
N THR A 39 -9.79 -17.09 -11.86
CA THR A 39 -10.78 -17.83 -12.64
C THR A 39 -10.14 -18.95 -13.45
N VAL A 40 -10.99 -19.83 -13.98
CA VAL A 40 -10.59 -20.98 -14.80
C VAL A 40 -11.28 -20.88 -16.15
N MET A 41 -10.51 -20.67 -17.21
CA MET A 41 -10.99 -20.81 -18.58
C MET A 41 -10.91 -22.26 -19.03
N THR A 42 -11.81 -22.67 -19.92
CA THR A 42 -11.82 -24.01 -20.52
C THR A 42 -11.93 -23.86 -22.03
N ASP A 43 -11.09 -24.58 -22.78
CA ASP A 43 -11.15 -24.56 -24.24
C ASP A 43 -12.13 -25.60 -24.82
N SER A 44 -12.26 -25.62 -26.15
CA SER A 44 -13.14 -26.56 -26.86
C SER A 44 -12.76 -28.04 -26.70
N LEU A 45 -11.58 -28.34 -26.18
CA LEU A 45 -11.10 -29.70 -25.90
C LEU A 45 -11.22 -30.06 -24.40
N GLY A 46 -11.79 -29.19 -23.57
CA GLY A 46 -11.94 -29.40 -22.13
C GLY A 46 -10.68 -29.15 -21.31
N ARG A 47 -9.64 -28.54 -21.89
CA ARG A 47 -8.39 -28.20 -21.16
C ARG A 47 -8.57 -26.91 -20.40
N THR A 48 -8.02 -26.84 -19.19
CA THR A 48 -8.19 -25.69 -18.29
C THR A 48 -6.99 -24.74 -18.30
N TYR A 49 -7.27 -23.46 -18.05
CA TYR A 49 -6.28 -22.41 -17.83
C TYR A 49 -6.68 -21.60 -16.59
N HIS A 50 -5.89 -21.70 -15.52
CA HIS A 50 -6.09 -20.91 -14.30
C HIS A 50 -5.35 -19.58 -14.41
N GLY A 51 -6.04 -18.46 -14.21
CA GLY A 51 -5.45 -17.12 -14.31
C GLY A 51 -6.18 -16.09 -13.46
N ASP A 52 -5.70 -14.85 -13.50
CA ASP A 52 -6.27 -13.69 -12.78
C ASP A 52 -6.36 -13.85 -11.25
N HIS A 53 -5.55 -14.73 -10.66
CA HIS A 53 -5.35 -14.81 -9.21
C HIS A 53 -4.41 -13.69 -8.74
N ALA A 54 -4.51 -13.32 -7.47
CA ALA A 54 -3.45 -12.57 -6.80
C ALA A 54 -2.36 -13.53 -6.26
N TYR A 55 -1.13 -13.04 -6.14
CA TYR A 55 -0.06 -13.69 -5.39
C TYR A 55 0.07 -13.02 -4.03
N VAL A 56 0.26 -13.82 -2.98
CA VAL A 56 0.36 -13.33 -1.60
C VAL A 56 1.59 -13.92 -0.95
N PHE A 57 2.45 -13.07 -0.40
CA PHE A 57 3.47 -13.45 0.56
C PHE A 57 3.06 -12.97 1.95
N TYR A 58 3.15 -13.82 2.96
CA TYR A 58 2.77 -13.47 4.31
C TYR A 58 3.84 -13.83 5.34
N GLN A 59 3.87 -13.04 6.41
CA GLN A 59 4.67 -13.30 7.60
C GLN A 59 3.82 -13.03 8.84
N GLN A 60 3.91 -13.92 9.81
CA GLN A 60 3.27 -13.82 11.12
C GLN A 60 4.36 -13.75 12.19
N PRO A 61 4.41 -12.68 13.00
CA PRO A 61 5.37 -12.58 14.09
C PRO A 61 4.94 -13.45 15.27
N MET A 62 5.88 -13.72 16.17
CA MET A 62 5.54 -14.29 17.47
C MET A 62 4.55 -13.37 18.22
N LYS A 63 3.48 -13.95 18.78
CA LYS A 63 2.41 -13.20 19.48
C LYS A 63 1.78 -12.11 18.60
N ALA A 64 1.40 -12.49 17.39
CA ALA A 64 0.76 -11.58 16.46
C ALA A 64 -0.49 -10.91 17.04
N ARG A 65 -0.68 -9.64 16.71
CA ARG A 65 -1.90 -8.87 16.94
C ARG A 65 -3.07 -9.51 16.20
N LYS A 66 -4.29 -9.21 16.66
CA LYS A 66 -5.50 -9.90 16.21
C LYS A 66 -5.79 -9.70 14.71
N TYR A 67 -5.61 -8.48 14.21
CA TYR A 67 -5.94 -8.15 12.82
C TYR A 67 -4.65 -8.00 12.00
N PRO A 68 -4.44 -8.82 10.96
CA PRO A 68 -3.30 -8.65 10.07
C PRO A 68 -3.47 -7.41 9.17
N LEU A 69 -2.36 -6.95 8.61
CA LEU A 69 -2.34 -5.90 7.59
C LEU A 69 -2.21 -6.52 6.20
N VAL A 70 -3.17 -6.25 5.31
CA VAL A 70 -3.14 -6.64 3.90
C VAL A 70 -2.74 -5.41 3.09
N PHE A 71 -1.68 -5.51 2.29
CA PHE A 71 -1.12 -4.38 1.55
C PHE A 71 -1.41 -4.48 0.05
N ALA A 72 -2.05 -3.46 -0.51
CA ALA A 72 -2.36 -3.31 -1.94
C ALA A 72 -1.59 -2.15 -2.57
N HIS A 73 -0.70 -2.46 -3.51
CA HIS A 73 0.07 -1.48 -4.29
C HIS A 73 -0.78 -0.74 -5.34
N GLY A 74 -0.17 0.26 -5.99
CA GLY A 74 -0.78 1.04 -7.07
C GLY A 74 -0.50 0.52 -8.49
N VAL A 75 -0.78 1.37 -9.49
CA VAL A 75 -0.50 1.11 -10.91
C VAL A 75 1.01 1.04 -11.17
N GLY A 76 1.45 0.16 -12.08
CA GLY A 76 2.87 0.02 -12.46
C GLY A 76 3.78 -0.50 -11.34
N GLN A 77 3.24 -0.76 -10.15
CA GLN A 77 3.95 -1.24 -8.98
C GLN A 77 3.52 -2.66 -8.63
N PHE A 78 4.18 -3.27 -7.64
CA PHE A 78 3.85 -4.57 -7.05
C PHE A 78 4.19 -4.55 -5.55
N SER A 79 4.18 -5.71 -4.87
CA SER A 79 4.48 -5.84 -3.42
C SER A 79 5.71 -5.04 -2.95
N LYS A 80 6.73 -4.88 -3.81
CA LYS A 80 7.91 -4.04 -3.58
C LYS A 80 7.64 -2.63 -3.07
N THR A 81 6.47 -2.05 -3.31
CA THR A 81 6.00 -0.78 -2.69
C THR A 81 6.16 -0.77 -1.16
N TRP A 82 6.01 -1.93 -0.51
CA TRP A 82 5.93 -2.05 0.94
C TRP A 82 7.16 -2.72 1.56
N GLU A 83 8.08 -3.23 0.74
CA GLU A 83 9.29 -3.94 1.15
C GLU A 83 10.43 -2.94 1.42
N THR A 84 11.69 -3.37 1.33
CA THR A 84 12.86 -2.48 1.44
C THR A 84 12.71 -1.22 0.58
N THR A 85 13.05 -0.05 1.10
CA THR A 85 12.96 1.22 0.36
C THR A 85 13.98 1.27 -0.79
N PRO A 86 13.83 2.18 -1.78
CA PRO A 86 14.77 2.29 -2.89
C PRO A 86 16.22 2.55 -2.45
N ASP A 87 16.40 3.23 -1.30
CA ASP A 87 17.70 3.51 -0.69
C ASP A 87 18.14 2.46 0.35
N GLY A 88 17.45 1.32 0.44
CA GLY A 88 17.91 0.15 1.21
C GLY A 88 17.44 0.08 2.68
N ARG A 89 16.58 0.97 3.15
CA ARG A 89 16.01 0.92 4.52
C ARG A 89 14.85 -0.06 4.62
N GLU A 90 14.42 -0.35 5.84
CA GLU A 90 13.19 -1.13 6.07
C GLU A 90 11.96 -0.34 5.59
N GLY A 91 11.05 -1.02 4.88
CA GLY A 91 9.69 -0.53 4.61
C GLY A 91 8.64 -1.18 5.49
N PHE A 92 7.38 -0.93 5.15
CA PHE A 92 6.23 -1.28 5.98
C PHE A 92 6.08 -2.76 6.29
N GLN A 93 6.51 -3.66 5.40
CA GLN A 93 6.58 -5.09 5.68
C GLN A 93 7.34 -5.36 6.98
N ASN A 94 8.59 -4.91 7.05
CA ASN A 94 9.47 -5.17 8.19
C ASN A 94 9.06 -4.35 9.41
N ILE A 95 8.67 -3.09 9.19
CA ILE A 95 8.27 -2.18 10.27
C ILE A 95 7.04 -2.72 11.00
N PHE A 96 5.97 -3.11 10.30
CA PHE A 96 4.75 -3.59 10.95
C PHE A 96 4.86 -5.02 11.47
N LEU A 97 5.67 -5.87 10.83
CA LEU A 97 6.02 -7.18 11.37
C LEU A 97 6.74 -7.06 12.72
N ARG A 98 7.68 -6.12 12.83
CA ARG A 98 8.36 -5.80 14.10
C ARG A 98 7.42 -5.18 15.14
N ARG A 99 6.35 -4.51 14.71
CA ARG A 99 5.28 -3.97 15.59
C ARG A 99 4.22 -5.00 15.96
N GLY A 100 4.42 -6.27 15.62
CA GLY A 100 3.56 -7.39 16.03
C GLY A 100 2.37 -7.66 15.11
N PHE A 101 2.27 -7.02 13.95
CA PHE A 101 1.24 -7.33 12.97
C PHE A 101 1.70 -8.45 12.04
N SER A 102 0.82 -9.40 11.73
CA SER A 102 1.04 -10.23 10.54
C SER A 102 0.87 -9.37 9.30
N THR A 103 1.77 -9.51 8.33
CA THR A 103 1.78 -8.73 7.09
C THR A 103 1.50 -9.63 5.90
N TYR A 104 0.57 -9.24 5.04
CA TYR A 104 0.24 -9.91 3.78
C TYR A 104 0.52 -8.94 2.64
N LEU A 105 1.64 -9.14 1.95
CA LEU A 105 1.98 -8.38 0.74
C LEU A 105 1.38 -9.09 -0.46
N VAL A 106 0.69 -8.33 -1.31
CA VAL A 106 -0.07 -8.87 -2.43
C VAL A 106 0.45 -8.27 -3.73
N ASP A 107 0.71 -9.13 -4.71
CA ASP A 107 0.72 -8.71 -6.11
C ASP A 107 -0.68 -8.97 -6.66
N GLN A 108 -1.39 -7.89 -7.02
CA GLN A 108 -2.76 -8.01 -7.52
C GLN A 108 -2.79 -8.78 -8.87
N PRO A 109 -3.95 -9.29 -9.30
CA PRO A 109 -4.07 -9.99 -10.58
C PRO A 109 -3.42 -9.22 -11.73
N ARG A 110 -2.74 -9.96 -12.62
CA ARG A 110 -2.08 -9.42 -13.82
C ARG A 110 -0.84 -8.56 -13.52
N ARG A 111 -0.26 -8.64 -12.32
CA ARG A 111 0.92 -7.86 -11.89
C ARG A 111 1.99 -8.73 -11.25
N GLY A 112 3.27 -8.46 -11.51
CA GLY A 112 4.39 -9.12 -10.81
C GLY A 112 4.29 -10.65 -10.83
N ASN A 113 4.36 -11.28 -9.66
CA ASN A 113 4.24 -12.74 -9.54
C ASN A 113 2.85 -13.29 -9.93
N ALA A 114 1.82 -12.43 -9.96
CA ALA A 114 0.47 -12.72 -10.43
C ALA A 114 0.27 -12.43 -11.93
N GLY A 115 1.35 -12.50 -12.72
CA GLY A 115 1.34 -12.21 -14.16
C GLY A 115 0.58 -13.22 -15.04
N ARG A 116 0.05 -14.32 -14.49
CA ARG A 116 -0.72 -15.31 -15.26
C ARG A 116 -2.15 -14.81 -15.53
N SER A 117 -2.25 -13.91 -16.50
CA SER A 117 -3.50 -13.30 -16.96
C SER A 117 -4.36 -14.26 -17.77
N THR A 118 -5.68 -14.05 -17.75
CA THR A 118 -6.62 -14.68 -18.70
C THR A 118 -6.78 -13.90 -20.01
N GLU A 119 -6.22 -12.69 -20.08
CA GLU A 119 -6.24 -11.86 -21.28
C GLU A 119 -4.91 -11.93 -22.03
N PRO A 120 -4.93 -11.88 -23.38
CA PRO A 120 -3.73 -11.63 -24.14
C PRO A 120 -3.22 -10.20 -23.86
N ALA A 121 -1.91 -10.03 -23.82
CA ALA A 121 -1.28 -8.72 -23.67
C ALA A 121 -0.04 -8.61 -24.55
N THR A 122 0.14 -7.44 -25.17
CA THR A 122 1.36 -7.08 -25.88
C THR A 122 2.05 -5.97 -25.10
N LEU A 123 3.30 -6.21 -24.70
CA LEU A 123 4.06 -5.30 -23.84
C LEU A 123 5.23 -4.70 -24.63
N TYR A 124 5.41 -3.39 -24.47
CA TYR A 124 6.55 -2.65 -25.01
C TYR A 124 7.19 -1.86 -23.88
N PRO A 125 8.52 -1.72 -23.84
CA PRO A 125 9.16 -0.69 -23.04
C PRO A 125 8.62 0.68 -23.44
N VAL A 126 8.28 1.50 -22.44
CA VAL A 126 7.89 2.91 -22.61
C VAL A 126 8.96 3.76 -21.92
N PHE A 127 9.38 4.84 -22.57
CA PHE A 127 10.42 5.75 -22.06
C PHE A 127 9.74 6.92 -21.33
N ASP A 128 9.19 6.64 -20.15
CA ASP A 128 8.39 7.57 -19.33
C ASP A 128 8.87 7.70 -17.87
N GLU A 129 10.09 7.24 -17.56
CA GLU A 129 10.65 7.28 -16.20
C GLU A 129 10.69 8.71 -15.62
N GLU A 130 11.00 9.71 -16.45
CA GLU A 130 11.01 11.13 -16.09
C GLU A 130 9.60 11.68 -15.77
N GLU A 131 8.58 11.17 -16.47
CA GLU A 131 7.18 11.50 -16.19
C GLU A 131 6.79 10.93 -14.82
N TRP A 132 7.15 9.67 -14.53
CA TRP A 132 6.89 9.05 -13.24
C TRP A 132 7.62 9.73 -12.08
N PHE A 133 8.86 10.17 -12.28
CA PHE A 133 9.59 10.97 -11.29
C PHE A 133 8.79 12.21 -10.86
N THR A 134 8.26 12.94 -11.85
CA THR A 134 7.45 14.14 -11.60
C THR A 134 6.09 13.77 -11.02
N ARG A 135 5.39 12.81 -11.62
CA ARG A 135 4.08 12.32 -11.17
C ARG A 135 4.09 11.85 -9.73
N PHE A 136 5.18 11.23 -9.27
CA PHE A 136 5.34 10.77 -7.89
C PHE A 136 5.84 11.85 -6.92
N ARG A 137 5.97 13.08 -7.40
CA ARG A 137 6.35 14.27 -6.63
C ARG A 137 7.70 14.13 -5.94
N VAL A 138 8.64 13.45 -6.60
CA VAL A 138 10.05 13.47 -6.19
C VAL A 138 10.68 14.83 -6.52
N GLY A 139 10.22 15.46 -7.61
CA GLY A 139 10.66 16.76 -8.08
C GLY A 139 10.05 17.11 -9.44
N ILE A 140 10.66 18.07 -10.13
CA ILE A 140 10.41 18.31 -11.56
C ILE A 140 11.64 17.82 -12.28
N TYR A 141 11.55 16.66 -12.96
CA TYR A 141 12.73 16.03 -13.53
C TYR A 141 13.56 17.02 -14.38
N PRO A 142 14.90 17.09 -14.19
CA PRO A 142 15.75 16.23 -13.35
C PRO A 142 15.93 16.70 -11.89
N ASP A 143 15.30 17.81 -11.50
CA ASP A 143 15.52 18.48 -10.23
C ASP A 143 14.59 17.93 -9.13
N TYR A 144 15.17 17.62 -7.97
CA TYR A 144 14.42 17.18 -6.78
C TYR A 144 13.77 18.39 -6.10
N PHE A 145 12.56 18.22 -5.55
CA PHE A 145 11.98 19.26 -4.70
C PHE A 145 12.86 19.54 -3.48
N GLU A 146 12.93 20.80 -3.06
CA GLU A 146 13.61 21.18 -1.82
C GLU A 146 12.90 20.51 -0.63
N GLY A 147 13.68 19.93 0.30
CA GLY A 147 13.14 19.24 1.46
C GLY A 147 12.49 17.87 1.21
N VAL A 148 12.44 17.39 -0.05
CA VAL A 148 11.82 16.10 -0.37
C VAL A 148 12.45 14.94 0.41
N GLN A 149 11.60 14.06 0.93
CA GLN A 149 11.95 12.89 1.73
C GLN A 149 12.34 11.71 0.83
N PHE A 150 13.19 11.95 -0.15
CA PHE A 150 13.68 10.94 -1.08
C PHE A 150 15.21 11.05 -1.18
N SER A 151 15.90 9.91 -1.25
CA SER A 151 17.36 9.87 -1.35
C SER A 151 17.84 10.42 -2.70
N ARG A 152 18.81 11.34 -2.67
CA ARG A 152 19.44 11.88 -3.88
C ARG A 152 20.60 11.02 -4.41
N ASP A 153 20.80 9.83 -3.83
CA ASP A 153 21.73 8.85 -4.38
C ASP A 153 21.20 8.32 -5.71
N LYS A 154 22.06 8.29 -6.74
CA LYS A 154 21.71 7.76 -8.05
C LYS A 154 21.26 6.30 -7.99
N GLU A 155 21.82 5.52 -7.06
CA GLU A 155 21.40 4.14 -6.90
C GLU A 155 19.98 4.02 -6.36
N ALA A 156 19.54 4.94 -5.50
CA ALA A 156 18.15 4.95 -5.02
C ALA A 156 17.17 5.19 -6.17
N LEU A 157 17.47 6.11 -7.08
CA LEU A 157 16.64 6.34 -8.27
C LEU A 157 16.67 5.14 -9.24
N ASN A 158 17.83 4.52 -9.42
CA ASN A 158 17.95 3.27 -10.20
C ASN A 158 17.07 2.15 -9.62
N GLN A 159 17.06 1.94 -8.30
CA GLN A 159 16.17 0.98 -7.66
C GLN A 159 14.69 1.38 -7.79
N TYR A 160 14.39 2.68 -7.74
CA TYR A 160 13.03 3.20 -7.81
C TYR A 160 12.34 2.95 -9.16
N PHE A 161 13.07 3.04 -10.27
CA PHE A 161 12.53 2.65 -11.57
C PHE A 161 12.44 1.12 -11.73
N ARG A 162 13.39 0.37 -11.15
CA ARG A 162 13.39 -1.11 -11.19
C ARG A 162 12.32 -1.78 -10.35
N GLN A 163 11.67 -1.06 -9.44
CA GLN A 163 10.47 -1.57 -8.74
C GLN A 163 9.17 -1.38 -9.54
N MET A 164 9.24 -0.86 -10.77
CA MET A 164 8.10 -0.86 -11.68
C MET A 164 7.97 -2.21 -12.40
N THR A 165 6.74 -2.65 -12.60
CA THR A 165 6.42 -3.85 -13.39
C THR A 165 5.14 -3.62 -14.20
N PRO A 166 5.06 -4.12 -15.44
CA PRO A 166 3.90 -3.88 -16.31
C PRO A 166 2.64 -4.61 -15.81
N ASN A 167 1.49 -4.15 -16.30
CA ASN A 167 0.23 -4.87 -16.19
C ASN A 167 0.08 -5.83 -17.38
N ILE A 168 -0.15 -7.13 -17.12
CA ILE A 168 -0.33 -8.15 -18.16
C ILE A 168 -1.83 -8.31 -18.46
N GLY A 169 -2.37 -7.45 -19.32
CA GLY A 169 -3.78 -7.39 -19.68
C GLY A 169 -4.37 -6.02 -19.37
N SER A 170 -5.70 -5.91 -19.38
CA SER A 170 -6.37 -4.65 -19.06
C SER A 170 -6.36 -4.35 -17.55
N VAL A 171 -6.49 -3.05 -17.23
CA VAL A 171 -6.77 -2.59 -15.86
C VAL A 171 -8.25 -2.81 -15.58
N ASP A 172 -8.54 -3.72 -14.65
CA ASP A 172 -9.90 -4.09 -14.26
C ASP A 172 -10.01 -4.17 -12.73
N PHE A 173 -10.74 -3.21 -12.15
CA PHE A 173 -10.90 -3.15 -10.69
C PHE A 173 -11.83 -4.25 -10.16
N GLU A 174 -12.72 -4.80 -10.98
CA GLU A 174 -13.58 -5.91 -10.58
C GLU A 174 -12.71 -7.15 -10.32
N VAL A 175 -11.87 -7.50 -11.30
CA VAL A 175 -10.90 -8.62 -11.21
C VAL A 175 -9.95 -8.42 -10.04
N TYR A 176 -9.43 -7.21 -9.84
CA TYR A 176 -8.51 -6.94 -8.74
C TYR A 176 -9.21 -7.08 -7.38
N SER A 177 -10.37 -6.46 -7.22
CA SER A 177 -11.09 -6.43 -5.96
C SER A 177 -11.65 -7.81 -5.58
N ASP A 178 -12.01 -8.65 -6.55
CA ASP A 178 -12.41 -10.05 -6.33
C ASP A 178 -11.30 -10.87 -5.67
N ALA A 179 -10.06 -10.74 -6.14
CA ALA A 179 -8.94 -11.48 -5.57
C ALA A 179 -8.62 -11.03 -4.13
N TYR A 180 -8.72 -9.73 -3.83
CA TYR A 180 -8.60 -9.24 -2.46
C TYR A 180 -9.78 -9.69 -1.59
N ALA A 181 -11.02 -9.67 -2.08
CA ALA A 181 -12.18 -10.16 -1.33
C ALA A 181 -11.99 -11.64 -0.95
N ALA A 182 -11.55 -12.47 -1.91
CA ALA A 182 -11.21 -13.87 -1.67
C ALA A 182 -10.06 -14.03 -0.65
N LEU A 183 -9.08 -13.11 -0.62
CA LEU A 183 -8.03 -13.09 0.39
C LEU A 183 -8.60 -12.82 1.79
N PHE A 184 -9.40 -11.76 1.94
CA PHE A 184 -10.04 -11.41 3.21
C PHE A 184 -10.96 -12.54 3.70
N ASP A 185 -11.71 -13.19 2.83
CA ASP A 185 -12.55 -14.34 3.17
C ASP A 185 -11.73 -15.57 3.60
N LYS A 186 -10.53 -15.73 3.05
CA LYS A 186 -9.61 -16.82 3.41
C LYS A 186 -8.93 -16.61 4.76
N ILE A 187 -8.47 -15.39 5.04
CA ILE A 187 -7.66 -15.09 6.24
C ILE A 187 -8.49 -14.57 7.40
N GLY A 188 -9.74 -14.21 7.16
CA GLY A 188 -10.64 -13.61 8.13
C GLY A 188 -10.41 -12.11 8.30
N SER A 189 -10.86 -11.60 9.45
CA SER A 189 -10.91 -10.17 9.72
C SER A 189 -9.52 -9.50 9.70
N ALA A 190 -9.34 -8.47 8.87
CA ALA A 190 -8.06 -7.81 8.66
C ALA A 190 -8.21 -6.32 8.32
N ILE A 191 -7.08 -5.61 8.26
CA ILE A 191 -7.02 -4.18 7.93
C ILE A 191 -6.45 -4.04 6.53
N PHE A 192 -7.13 -3.25 5.68
CA PHE A 192 -6.70 -3.05 4.31
C PHE A 192 -5.86 -1.79 4.18
N VAL A 193 -4.58 -1.93 3.83
CA VAL A 193 -3.65 -0.84 3.57
C VAL A 193 -3.45 -0.71 2.06
N THR A 194 -3.86 0.42 1.48
CA THR A 194 -3.89 0.62 0.03
C THR A 194 -3.05 1.83 -0.39
N HIS A 195 -2.61 1.85 -1.65
CA HIS A 195 -1.86 2.97 -2.23
C HIS A 195 -2.33 3.31 -3.63
N SER A 196 -2.54 4.60 -3.92
CA SER A 196 -2.82 5.09 -5.28
C SER A 196 -4.02 4.39 -5.94
N GLN A 197 -3.83 3.70 -7.06
CA GLN A 197 -4.85 2.85 -7.70
C GLN A 197 -5.38 1.74 -6.76
N GLY A 198 -4.61 1.33 -5.76
CA GLY A 198 -5.10 0.44 -4.70
C GLY A 198 -6.25 1.06 -3.90
N GLY A 199 -6.43 2.39 -3.91
CA GLY A 199 -7.57 3.11 -3.34
C GLY A 199 -8.91 2.60 -3.87
N PRO A 200 -9.24 2.79 -5.16
CA PRO A 200 -10.48 2.26 -5.76
C PRO A 200 -10.60 0.74 -5.68
N VAL A 201 -9.50 -0.01 -5.73
CA VAL A 201 -9.53 -1.46 -5.46
C VAL A 201 -10.05 -1.71 -4.04
N GLY A 202 -9.55 -0.99 -3.03
CA GLY A 202 -10.03 -1.06 -1.66
C GLY A 202 -11.50 -0.68 -1.50
N TRP A 203 -11.95 0.40 -2.17
CA TRP A 203 -13.36 0.81 -2.14
C TRP A 203 -14.27 -0.28 -2.68
N GLN A 204 -13.90 -0.90 -3.80
CA GLN A 204 -14.69 -2.00 -4.38
C GLN A 204 -14.63 -3.28 -3.54
N THR A 205 -13.46 -3.66 -3.01
CA THR A 205 -13.34 -4.83 -2.14
C THR A 205 -14.20 -4.70 -0.88
N LEU A 206 -14.35 -3.49 -0.33
CA LEU A 206 -15.24 -3.26 0.82
C LEU A 206 -16.69 -3.68 0.56
N LEU A 207 -17.14 -3.61 -0.69
CA LEU A 207 -18.50 -4.01 -1.06
C LEU A 207 -18.67 -5.53 -1.20
N LYS A 208 -17.56 -6.28 -1.21
CA LYS A 208 -17.49 -7.71 -1.54
C LYS A 208 -17.19 -8.62 -0.37
N THR A 209 -16.78 -8.08 0.79
CA THR A 209 -16.47 -8.87 1.99
C THR A 209 -16.71 -8.09 3.29
N ASP A 210 -17.20 -8.77 4.32
CA ASP A 210 -17.41 -8.22 5.68
C ASP A 210 -16.15 -8.34 6.58
N ASN A 211 -15.06 -8.90 6.03
CA ASN A 211 -13.82 -9.17 6.76
C ASN A 211 -12.86 -7.98 6.82
N ILE A 212 -13.16 -6.86 6.17
CA ILE A 212 -12.37 -5.62 6.33
C ILE A 212 -12.82 -4.91 7.60
N LYS A 213 -11.86 -4.63 8.51
CA LYS A 213 -12.12 -3.92 9.78
C LYS A 213 -11.77 -2.44 9.75
N ALA A 214 -10.92 -2.05 8.81
CA ALA A 214 -10.51 -0.67 8.60
C ALA A 214 -9.85 -0.55 7.22
N VAL A 215 -9.89 0.65 6.64
CA VAL A 215 -9.11 0.98 5.45
C VAL A 215 -8.13 2.11 5.76
N VAL A 216 -6.89 1.92 5.33
CA VAL A 216 -5.80 2.88 5.41
C VAL A 216 -5.34 3.13 3.98
N SER A 217 -5.46 4.34 3.47
CA SER A 217 -5.12 4.63 2.08
C SER A 217 -4.08 5.74 1.95
N TYR A 218 -3.00 5.47 1.24
CA TYR A 218 -1.98 6.46 0.90
C TYR A 218 -2.25 6.96 -0.52
N GLU A 219 -2.52 8.27 -0.65
CA GLU A 219 -2.69 8.96 -1.92
C GLU A 219 -3.68 8.27 -2.89
N PRO A 220 -4.91 7.88 -2.46
CA PRO A 220 -5.84 7.17 -3.33
C PRO A 220 -6.16 7.99 -4.58
N GLY A 221 -6.22 7.31 -5.73
CA GLY A 221 -6.54 7.94 -7.01
C GLY A 221 -7.42 7.07 -7.90
N GLY A 222 -8.51 7.68 -8.37
CA GLY A 222 -9.53 7.13 -9.24
C GLY A 222 -10.70 6.51 -8.45
N GLY A 223 -11.89 6.53 -9.06
CA GLY A 223 -13.03 5.72 -8.61
C GLY A 223 -13.56 6.03 -7.21
N ILE A 224 -13.53 7.30 -6.77
CA ILE A 224 -14.05 7.69 -5.45
C ILE A 224 -15.59 7.63 -5.47
N PRO A 225 -16.22 6.78 -4.66
CA PRO A 225 -17.65 6.52 -4.76
C PRO A 225 -18.49 7.62 -4.10
N PHE A 226 -19.45 8.20 -4.82
CA PHE A 226 -20.45 9.12 -4.29
C PHE A 226 -21.85 8.57 -4.57
N PRO A 227 -22.88 8.95 -3.78
CA PRO A 227 -24.26 8.62 -4.15
C PRO A 227 -24.60 9.13 -5.54
N GLU A 228 -25.47 8.40 -6.25
CA GLU A 228 -26.04 8.85 -7.53
C GLU A 228 -26.52 10.31 -7.48
N GLY A 229 -26.11 11.11 -8.46
CA GLY A 229 -26.41 12.53 -8.56
C GLY A 229 -25.57 13.44 -7.66
N GLN A 230 -24.69 12.90 -6.80
CA GLN A 230 -23.98 13.66 -5.77
C GLN A 230 -22.46 13.73 -5.96
N VAL A 231 -21.93 13.31 -7.11
CA VAL A 231 -20.50 13.53 -7.42
C VAL A 231 -20.21 15.04 -7.41
N PRO A 232 -19.18 15.53 -6.70
CA PRO A 232 -18.78 16.94 -6.77
C PRO A 232 -18.23 17.31 -8.16
N GLU A 233 -18.22 18.61 -8.51
CA GLU A 233 -17.67 19.08 -9.79
C GLU A 233 -16.23 18.62 -10.01
N GLU A 234 -15.38 18.70 -9.00
CA GLU A 234 -13.97 18.29 -9.07
C GLU A 234 -13.81 16.79 -9.36
N GLY A 235 -14.79 15.97 -8.94
CA GLY A 235 -14.82 14.54 -9.24
C GLY A 235 -15.21 14.21 -10.67
N ARG A 236 -15.85 15.14 -11.40
CA ARG A 236 -16.24 14.97 -12.80
C ARG A 236 -15.14 15.39 -13.79
N ILE A 237 -14.11 16.08 -13.32
CA ILE A 237 -12.99 16.49 -14.17
C ILE A 237 -12.23 15.24 -14.61
N LEU A 238 -11.98 15.12 -15.91
CA LEU A 238 -11.22 14.00 -16.47
C LEU A 238 -9.75 14.11 -16.08
N THR A 239 -9.20 12.99 -15.61
CA THR A 239 -7.77 12.79 -15.39
C THR A 239 -7.01 12.70 -16.72
N LEU A 240 -5.68 12.74 -16.66
CA LEU A 240 -4.77 12.44 -17.78
C LEU A 240 -5.03 11.05 -18.37
N SER A 241 -5.51 10.11 -17.54
CA SER A 241 -5.97 8.79 -17.97
C SER A 241 -7.38 8.77 -18.57
N LYS A 242 -7.98 9.94 -18.84
CA LYS A 242 -9.31 10.14 -19.44
C LYS A 242 -10.46 9.48 -18.67
N LYS A 243 -10.32 9.37 -17.36
CA LYS A 243 -11.35 8.85 -16.44
C LYS A 243 -11.78 9.94 -15.47
N MET A 244 -13.05 9.93 -15.09
CA MET A 244 -13.54 10.73 -13.96
C MET A 244 -12.92 10.20 -12.66
N GLU A 245 -12.66 11.11 -11.73
CA GLU A 245 -12.09 10.77 -10.43
C GLU A 245 -13.17 10.25 -9.47
N GLY A 246 -14.38 10.81 -9.54
CA GLY A 246 -15.57 10.35 -8.82
C GLY A 246 -16.43 9.41 -9.67
N ILE A 247 -17.07 8.45 -9.01
CA ILE A 247 -18.07 7.54 -9.61
C ILE A 247 -19.36 7.58 -8.81
N GLU A 248 -20.46 7.26 -9.48
CA GLU A 248 -21.78 7.13 -8.84
C GLU A 248 -22.00 5.69 -8.37
N VAL A 249 -22.50 5.56 -7.15
CA VAL A 249 -22.92 4.28 -6.56
C VAL A 249 -24.31 4.42 -5.92
N PRO A 250 -25.09 3.34 -5.82
CA PRO A 250 -26.33 3.35 -5.06
C PRO A 250 -26.10 3.81 -3.62
N MET A 251 -27.04 4.55 -3.04
CA MET A 251 -26.94 5.03 -1.65
C MET A 251 -26.70 3.86 -0.66
N SER A 252 -27.27 2.69 -0.91
CA SER A 252 -27.04 1.49 -0.10
C SER A 252 -25.57 1.06 -0.07
N ASP A 253 -24.86 1.17 -1.19
CA ASP A 253 -23.43 0.87 -1.24
C ASP A 253 -22.60 2.01 -0.65
N PHE A 254 -22.97 3.27 -0.89
CA PHE A 254 -22.31 4.41 -0.25
C PHE A 254 -22.36 4.32 1.28
N MET A 255 -23.49 3.89 1.85
CA MET A 255 -23.64 3.72 3.28
C MET A 255 -22.75 2.61 3.87
N LYS A 256 -22.20 1.68 3.08
CA LYS A 256 -21.25 0.68 3.58
C LYS A 256 -19.92 1.32 4.02
N TYR A 257 -19.49 2.40 3.37
CA TYR A 257 -18.27 3.13 3.76
C TYR A 257 -18.39 3.85 5.13
N THR A 258 -19.61 3.97 5.67
CA THR A 258 -19.82 4.52 7.04
C THR A 258 -19.60 3.48 8.15
N LYS A 259 -19.47 2.19 7.81
CA LYS A 259 -19.51 1.09 8.79
C LYS A 259 -18.17 0.74 9.41
N ILE A 260 -17.08 1.24 8.86
CA ILE A 260 -15.72 0.98 9.33
C ILE A 260 -14.92 2.28 9.38
N PRO A 261 -13.89 2.36 10.25
CA PRO A 261 -12.97 3.48 10.26
C PRO A 261 -12.11 3.49 8.98
N ILE A 262 -11.96 4.67 8.38
CA ILE A 262 -11.14 4.91 7.19
C ILE A 262 -10.17 6.06 7.47
N ILE A 263 -8.90 5.89 7.14
CA ILE A 263 -7.92 6.98 7.15
C ILE A 263 -7.21 7.09 5.81
N VAL A 264 -7.02 8.33 5.37
CA VAL A 264 -6.39 8.67 4.10
C VAL A 264 -5.23 9.62 4.37
N TYR A 265 -4.08 9.37 3.73
CA TYR A 265 -2.90 10.21 3.82
C TYR A 265 -2.53 10.80 2.47
N TYR A 266 -2.24 12.09 2.43
CA TYR A 266 -1.56 12.75 1.32
C TYR A 266 -0.26 13.38 1.81
N GLY A 267 0.82 13.22 1.05
CA GLY A 267 2.13 13.83 1.25
C GLY A 267 2.15 15.32 0.89
N ASP A 268 3.34 15.81 0.58
CA ASP A 268 3.64 17.23 0.39
C ASP A 268 3.81 17.54 -1.12
N ASN A 269 4.25 18.77 -1.40
CA ASN A 269 4.53 19.28 -2.75
C ASN A 269 3.33 19.22 -3.70
N LEU A 270 2.12 19.38 -3.13
CA LEU A 270 0.88 19.56 -3.88
C LEU A 270 0.82 20.99 -4.41
N PRO A 271 0.86 21.22 -5.74
CA PRO A 271 0.90 22.57 -6.29
C PRO A 271 -0.44 23.30 -6.11
N GLU A 272 -0.39 24.62 -5.99
CA GLU A 272 -1.58 25.49 -5.86
C GLU A 272 -2.29 25.74 -7.20
N THR A 273 -1.56 25.62 -8.32
CA THR A 273 -2.08 25.87 -9.68
C THR A 273 -2.01 24.61 -10.55
N ASP A 274 -2.79 24.61 -11.63
CA ASP A 274 -2.90 23.49 -12.56
C ASP A 274 -1.92 23.55 -13.75
N GLU A 275 -0.88 24.40 -13.67
CA GLU A 275 0.16 24.52 -14.70
C GLU A 275 0.85 23.19 -15.01
N ARG A 276 0.87 22.27 -14.04
CA ARG A 276 1.39 20.90 -14.14
C ARG A 276 0.30 19.90 -13.76
N PRO A 277 -0.57 19.50 -14.71
CA PRO A 277 -1.69 18.61 -14.43
C PRO A 277 -1.29 17.27 -13.79
N GLU A 278 -0.10 16.74 -14.13
CA GLU A 278 0.47 15.51 -13.58
C GLU A 278 0.68 15.57 -12.07
N LEU A 279 0.93 16.77 -11.53
CA LEU A 279 1.03 17.04 -10.09
C LEU A 279 -0.30 17.51 -9.50
N TYR A 280 -0.99 18.43 -10.18
CA TYR A 280 -2.20 19.07 -9.66
C TYR A 280 -3.38 18.11 -9.49
N GLU A 281 -3.40 16.97 -10.21
CA GLU A 281 -4.34 15.89 -9.91
C GLU A 281 -4.29 15.45 -8.45
N TRP A 282 -3.12 15.45 -7.80
CA TRP A 282 -2.99 15.10 -6.38
C TRP A 282 -3.61 16.17 -5.47
N THR A 283 -3.48 17.45 -5.82
CA THR A 283 -4.17 18.56 -5.14
C THR A 283 -5.69 18.38 -5.23
N ARG A 284 -6.21 18.11 -6.45
CA ARG A 284 -7.64 17.83 -6.66
C ARG A 284 -8.12 16.61 -5.87
N ARG A 285 -7.33 15.54 -5.83
CA ARG A 285 -7.61 14.31 -5.07
C ARG A 285 -7.70 14.56 -3.57
N LEU A 286 -6.78 15.32 -2.99
CA LEU A 286 -6.86 15.72 -1.58
C LEU A 286 -8.18 16.47 -1.29
N HIS A 287 -8.53 17.45 -2.12
CA HIS A 287 -9.79 18.20 -1.95
C HIS A 287 -11.02 17.30 -2.09
N LEU A 288 -11.03 16.42 -3.08
CA LEU A 288 -12.15 15.49 -3.31
C LEU A 288 -12.31 14.49 -2.17
N MET A 289 -11.21 13.94 -1.64
CA MET A 289 -11.25 13.04 -0.49
C MET A 289 -11.73 13.74 0.79
N ARG A 290 -11.39 15.03 0.99
CA ARG A 290 -11.94 15.82 2.09
C ARG A 290 -13.45 16.00 1.97
N LYS A 291 -13.98 16.25 0.76
CA LYS A 291 -15.42 16.31 0.52
C LYS A 291 -16.10 14.97 0.77
N TRP A 292 -15.51 13.89 0.27
CA TRP A 292 -15.99 12.53 0.46
C TRP A 292 -16.07 12.14 1.94
N ALA A 293 -14.98 12.39 2.69
CA ALA A 293 -14.93 12.17 4.13
C ALA A 293 -15.98 12.98 4.88
N LYS A 294 -16.14 14.27 4.54
CA LYS A 294 -17.18 15.12 5.12
C LYS A 294 -18.58 14.51 4.91
N MET A 295 -18.91 14.11 3.68
CA MET A 295 -20.21 13.50 3.37
C MET A 295 -20.45 12.22 4.16
N LEU A 296 -19.46 11.32 4.24
CA LEU A 296 -19.60 10.08 5.02
C LEU A 296 -19.75 10.35 6.52
N ASN A 297 -18.98 11.30 7.07
CA ASN A 297 -19.05 11.66 8.48
C ASN A 297 -20.39 12.31 8.85
N GLU A 298 -20.98 13.12 7.96
CA GLU A 298 -22.34 13.66 8.13
C GLU A 298 -23.41 12.54 8.17
N LEU A 299 -23.12 11.38 7.58
CA LEU A 299 -23.96 10.18 7.61
C LEU A 299 -23.58 9.19 8.72
N GLY A 300 -22.73 9.61 9.67
CA GLY A 300 -22.31 8.80 10.82
C GLY A 300 -21.12 7.88 10.57
N GLY A 301 -20.37 8.10 9.48
CA GLY A 301 -19.09 7.43 9.23
C GLY A 301 -17.93 7.96 10.07
N ASP A 302 -16.79 7.29 9.96
CA ASP A 302 -15.53 7.62 10.65
C ASP A 302 -14.38 7.67 9.65
N VAL A 303 -14.33 8.76 8.88
CA VAL A 303 -13.36 8.98 7.83
C VAL A 303 -12.46 10.16 8.17
N THR A 304 -11.16 9.92 8.20
CA THR A 304 -10.13 10.94 8.45
C THR A 304 -9.26 11.13 7.21
N VAL A 305 -9.00 12.38 6.82
CA VAL A 305 -8.05 12.70 5.72
C VAL A 305 -6.96 13.59 6.29
N ILE A 306 -5.72 13.11 6.25
CA ILE A 306 -4.53 13.79 6.76
C ILE A 306 -3.68 14.22 5.57
N HIS A 307 -3.43 15.51 5.47
CA HIS A 307 -2.35 16.06 4.67
C HIS A 307 -1.11 16.12 5.58
N LEU A 308 -0.08 15.34 5.30
CA LEU A 308 1.06 15.07 6.19
C LEU A 308 1.77 16.34 6.71
N PRO A 309 1.92 17.43 5.92
CA PRO A 309 2.42 18.71 6.43
C PRO A 309 1.61 19.28 7.60
N GLU A 310 0.30 19.09 7.63
CA GLU A 310 -0.58 19.52 8.73
C GLU A 310 -0.36 18.69 10.00
N ALA A 311 0.24 17.49 9.87
CA ALA A 311 0.69 16.65 10.96
C ALA A 311 2.18 16.81 11.30
N GLY A 312 2.85 17.82 10.73
CA GLY A 312 4.26 18.14 10.98
C GLY A 312 5.26 17.25 10.22
N LEU A 313 4.82 16.54 9.18
CA LEU A 313 5.67 15.74 8.29
C LEU A 313 5.76 16.42 6.92
N TYR A 314 6.92 17.01 6.62
CA TYR A 314 7.16 17.77 5.39
C TYR A 314 8.02 17.01 4.39
N GLY A 315 7.79 17.29 3.10
CA GLY A 315 8.55 16.76 1.96
C GLY A 315 8.18 15.34 1.54
N ASN A 316 7.09 14.76 2.06
CA ASN A 316 6.66 13.43 1.66
C ASN A 316 6.25 13.38 0.18
N THR A 317 6.67 12.33 -0.51
CA THR A 317 6.34 12.07 -1.91
C THR A 317 4.97 11.39 -2.04
N HIS A 318 4.64 10.91 -3.24
CA HIS A 318 3.54 9.98 -3.47
C HIS A 318 3.72 8.62 -2.78
N PHE A 319 4.92 8.30 -2.26
CA PHE A 319 5.21 7.05 -1.55
C PHE A 319 5.65 7.29 -0.08
N PRO A 320 4.77 7.80 0.81
CA PRO A 320 5.13 8.06 2.21
C PRO A 320 5.61 6.81 2.98
N MET A 321 5.25 5.61 2.52
CA MET A 321 5.66 4.34 3.12
C MET A 321 7.13 3.98 2.87
N SER A 322 7.77 4.58 1.87
CA SER A 322 9.18 4.31 1.51
C SER A 322 10.07 5.56 1.55
N ASP A 323 9.50 6.74 1.76
CA ASP A 323 10.22 7.99 2.01
C ASP A 323 11.24 7.89 3.17
N LEU A 324 12.19 8.83 3.22
CA LEU A 324 13.24 8.91 4.25
C LEU A 324 12.68 8.98 5.68
N ASN A 325 11.50 9.57 5.85
CA ASN A 325 10.80 9.67 7.11
C ASN A 325 9.70 8.59 7.30
N ASN A 326 9.71 7.49 6.52
CA ASN A 326 8.66 6.47 6.54
C ASN A 326 8.39 5.86 7.92
N MET A 327 9.38 5.80 8.81
CA MET A 327 9.16 5.36 10.20
C MET A 327 8.20 6.29 10.95
N LYS A 328 8.28 7.60 10.74
CA LYS A 328 7.34 8.59 11.32
C LYS A 328 5.94 8.45 10.71
N VAL A 329 5.86 8.17 9.41
CA VAL A 329 4.58 7.86 8.74
C VAL A 329 3.96 6.59 9.32
N ALA A 330 4.77 5.56 9.57
CA ALA A 330 4.33 4.34 10.25
C ALA A 330 3.87 4.60 11.69
N ASP A 331 4.49 5.55 12.41
CA ASP A 331 4.06 5.96 13.75
C ASP A 331 2.68 6.61 13.75
N LEU A 332 2.38 7.46 12.77
CA LEU A 332 1.04 8.02 12.60
C LEU A 332 -0.01 6.91 12.39
N LEU A 333 0.31 5.94 11.53
CA LEU A 333 -0.57 4.79 11.32
C LEU A 333 -0.73 3.95 12.60
N SER A 334 0.35 3.62 13.31
CA SER A 334 0.27 2.87 14.57
C SER A 334 -0.57 3.60 15.62
N LYS A 335 -0.42 4.92 15.74
CA LYS A 335 -1.26 5.73 16.64
C LYS A 335 -2.73 5.61 16.29
N TRP A 336 -3.07 5.77 15.01
CA TRP A 336 -4.47 5.67 14.56
C TRP A 336 -5.04 4.25 14.79
N LEU A 337 -4.27 3.20 14.47
CA LEU A 337 -4.67 1.81 14.73
C LEU A 337 -4.99 1.58 16.21
N HIS A 338 -4.16 2.13 17.10
CA HIS A 338 -4.38 2.05 18.54
C HIS A 338 -5.66 2.79 18.99
N GLU A 339 -5.86 4.01 18.52
CA GLU A 339 -7.06 4.81 18.82
C GLU A 339 -8.35 4.12 18.36
N LYS A 340 -8.29 3.38 17.25
CA LYS A 340 -9.40 2.57 16.71
C LYS A 340 -9.51 1.18 17.33
N LYS A 341 -8.63 0.81 18.28
CA LYS A 341 -8.58 -0.50 18.95
C LYS A 341 -8.38 -1.66 17.97
N LEU A 342 -7.48 -1.46 17.01
CA LEU A 342 -7.16 -2.40 15.94
C LEU A 342 -5.77 -3.05 16.12
N ASP A 343 -5.09 -2.78 17.23
CA ASP A 343 -3.76 -3.30 17.54
C ASP A 343 -3.73 -4.21 18.78
#